data_AF-A0A946ABX6-F1
#
_entry.id   AF-A0A946ABX6-F1
#
_cell.length_a   1.000
_cell.length_b   1.000
_cell.length_c   1.000
_cell.angle_alpha   90.00
_cell.angle_beta   90.00
_cell.angle_gamma   90.00
#
_symmetry.space_group_name_H-M   'P 1'
#
loop_
_entity.id
_entity.type
_entity.pdbx_description
1 polymer ?
#
loop_
_entity_poly.entity_id
_entity_poly.type
_entity_poly.pdbx_seq_one_letter_code
_entity_poly.pdbx_strand_id
1 'polypeptide(L)'
;IDVDAVTDTHVISTVSDLANGSFEAPLAPAGWFITHGIGVNLGGWVVQKDSIDLVGTLWAAADGIQSVDLNGNDAGRVEQDITTIADATYRVSFELWSNGLVQVAAGDESEEITTSGSTWTQHTFDFTADHASTLLSFESVGAGGPSGPVLDNVEVMRVLENFTLGDGGDVLDLRGLLDSVGGPHDNTAFSGGYLQFDNSGGDTTVLFDADGAAGGAYEYVPVVTLVGATLTQTDEDYYTL
;
A
#
# COMPACT_ATOMS: atom_id res chain seq x y z
N ILE A 1 -39.30 -7.57 -27.08
CA ILE A 1 -38.53 -8.53 -26.28
C ILE A 1 -37.25 -8.75 -27.06
N ASP A 2 -36.20 -8.09 -26.58
CA ASP A 2 -34.80 -8.21 -26.96
C ASP A 2 -34.07 -7.88 -25.63
N VAL A 3 -34.00 -8.84 -24.69
CA VAL A 3 -32.99 -9.92 -24.52
C VAL A 3 -31.54 -9.46 -24.69
N ASP A 4 -31.12 -8.52 -23.84
CA ASP A 4 -29.81 -8.59 -23.16
C ASP A 4 -29.72 -7.45 -22.13
N ALA A 5 -30.32 -7.68 -20.96
CA ALA A 5 -29.78 -7.11 -19.72
C ALA A 5 -28.69 -8.07 -19.28
N VAL A 6 -27.49 -7.92 -19.86
CA VAL A 6 -26.30 -8.49 -19.24
C VAL A 6 -26.17 -7.74 -17.92
N THR A 7 -26.56 -8.39 -16.83
CA THR A 7 -26.12 -8.00 -15.49
C THR A 7 -24.61 -8.21 -15.49
N ASP A 8 -23.87 -7.22 -15.96
CA ASP A 8 -22.41 -7.26 -16.01
C ASP A 8 -21.94 -7.14 -14.56
N THR A 9 -21.81 -8.28 -13.90
CA THR A 9 -21.18 -8.36 -12.59
C THR A 9 -19.76 -7.84 -12.76
N HIS A 10 -19.49 -6.63 -12.26
CA HIS A 10 -18.15 -6.08 -12.28
C HIS A 10 -17.35 -6.78 -11.19
N VAL A 11 -16.48 -7.70 -11.61
CA VAL A 11 -15.57 -8.45 -10.73
C VAL A 11 -14.35 -7.58 -10.46
N ILE A 12 -14.20 -7.15 -9.22
CA ILE A 12 -13.18 -6.18 -8.81
C ILE A 12 -12.02 -6.90 -8.13
N SER A 13 -10.85 -6.93 -8.77
CA SER A 13 -9.61 -7.42 -8.15
C SER A 13 -9.01 -6.39 -7.18
N THR A 14 -8.45 -6.88 -6.08
CA THR A 14 -7.92 -6.11 -4.95
C THR A 14 -6.39 -6.05 -4.87
N VAL A 15 -5.67 -6.64 -5.84
CA VAL A 15 -4.24 -6.86 -5.70
C VAL A 15 -3.44 -5.60 -6.06
N SER A 16 -2.69 -5.08 -5.09
CA SER A 16 -1.43 -4.36 -5.28
C SER A 16 -0.29 -5.32 -4.93
N ASP A 17 0.78 -5.33 -5.70
CA ASP A 17 1.97 -6.18 -5.51
C ASP A 17 3.13 -5.42 -4.85
N LEU A 18 2.83 -4.32 -4.15
CA LEU A 18 3.83 -3.53 -3.44
C LEU A 18 4.71 -4.44 -2.57
N ALA A 19 5.99 -4.53 -2.92
CA ALA A 19 6.95 -5.29 -2.14
C ALA A 19 7.68 -4.38 -1.15
N ASN A 20 7.92 -4.91 0.04
CA ASN A 20 8.80 -4.32 1.04
C ASN A 20 8.44 -2.85 1.39
N GLY A 21 7.15 -2.60 1.63
CA GLY A 21 6.60 -1.28 1.95
C GLY A 21 7.24 -0.61 3.18
N SER A 22 7.61 -1.42 4.18
CA SER A 22 8.32 -0.98 5.41
C SER A 22 9.84 -1.17 5.33
N PHE A 23 10.38 -1.39 4.13
CA PHE A 23 11.82 -1.48 3.87
C PHE A 23 12.62 -2.56 4.60
N GLU A 24 12.00 -3.53 5.27
CA GLU A 24 12.61 -4.61 6.08
C GLU A 24 13.61 -5.55 5.37
N ALA A 25 13.79 -5.43 4.05
CA ALA A 25 14.82 -6.14 3.29
C ALA A 25 15.54 -5.24 2.26
N PRO A 26 16.88 -5.28 2.16
CA PRO A 26 17.83 -6.00 3.01
C PRO A 26 17.88 -5.42 4.43
N LEU A 27 18.45 -6.16 5.39
CA LEU A 27 18.61 -5.62 6.75
C LEU A 27 19.77 -4.63 6.83
N ALA A 28 19.51 -3.46 7.41
CA ALA A 28 20.53 -2.54 7.87
C ALA A 28 21.19 -3.02 9.18
N PRO A 29 22.42 -2.56 9.50
CA PRO A 29 23.08 -2.90 10.75
C PRO A 29 22.34 -2.26 11.92
N ALA A 30 22.14 -3.04 12.99
CA ALA A 30 21.54 -2.55 14.22
C ALA A 30 22.34 -1.35 14.79
N GLY A 31 21.63 -0.29 15.18
CA GLY A 31 22.21 0.94 15.70
C GLY A 31 23.06 1.72 14.69
N TRP A 32 22.89 1.49 13.38
CA TRP A 32 23.60 2.21 12.32
C TRP A 32 22.76 2.32 11.03
N PHE A 33 23.37 2.83 9.96
CA PHE A 33 22.77 2.94 8.62
C PHE A 33 23.71 2.46 7.51
N ILE A 34 23.18 2.18 6.32
CA ILE A 34 23.96 1.96 5.10
C ILE A 34 23.47 2.92 4.01
N THR A 35 24.41 3.66 3.42
CA THR A 35 24.13 4.50 2.26
C THR A 35 24.06 3.68 0.98
N HIS A 36 22.95 3.80 0.26
CA HIS A 36 22.71 3.15 -1.02
C HIS A 36 22.56 4.19 -2.12
N GLY A 37 23.40 4.07 -3.15
CA GLY A 37 23.32 4.94 -4.33
C GLY A 37 22.43 4.36 -5.44
N ILE A 38 22.34 5.11 -6.53
CA ILE A 38 21.55 4.78 -7.73
C ILE A 38 21.76 3.32 -8.19
N GLY A 39 20.66 2.65 -8.52
CA GLY A 39 20.60 1.31 -9.08
C GLY A 39 20.57 0.18 -8.05
N VAL A 40 20.70 0.49 -6.75
CA VAL A 40 20.53 -0.51 -5.68
C VAL A 40 19.05 -0.86 -5.52
N ASN A 41 18.73 -2.15 -5.45
CA ASN A 41 17.40 -2.66 -5.14
C ASN A 41 17.30 -3.04 -3.64
N LEU A 42 16.24 -2.58 -2.99
CA LEU A 42 15.88 -2.75 -1.58
C LEU A 42 14.58 -3.54 -1.50
N GLY A 43 14.58 -4.77 -1.99
CA GLY A 43 13.43 -5.67 -1.89
C GLY A 43 12.21 -5.25 -2.71
N GLY A 44 12.40 -4.55 -3.84
CA GLY A 44 11.32 -4.02 -4.69
C GLY A 44 11.54 -2.56 -5.05
N TRP A 45 12.06 -1.79 -4.10
CA TRP A 45 12.40 -0.38 -4.28
C TRP A 45 13.79 -0.21 -4.92
N VAL A 46 13.92 0.64 -5.93
CA VAL A 46 15.20 0.96 -6.57
C VAL A 46 15.55 2.42 -6.31
N VAL A 47 16.79 2.66 -5.85
CA VAL A 47 17.31 4.03 -5.70
C VAL A 47 17.60 4.61 -7.08
N GLN A 48 17.09 5.80 -7.39
CA GLN A 48 17.15 6.36 -8.76
C GLN A 48 17.63 7.81 -8.83
N LYS A 49 17.83 8.44 -7.68
CA LYS A 49 18.46 9.76 -7.57
C LYS A 49 19.41 9.75 -6.37
N ASP A 50 20.59 10.32 -6.57
CA ASP A 50 21.70 10.40 -5.61
C ASP A 50 21.85 9.13 -4.74
N SER A 51 21.46 9.23 -3.48
CA SER A 51 21.53 8.16 -2.50
C SER A 51 20.50 8.32 -1.39
N ILE A 52 20.18 7.20 -0.76
CA ILE A 52 19.40 7.13 0.48
C ILE A 52 20.25 6.50 1.57
N ASP A 53 19.84 6.66 2.83
CA ASP A 53 20.35 5.87 3.94
C ASP A 53 19.27 4.88 4.40
N LEU A 54 19.58 3.57 4.33
CA LEU A 54 18.76 2.56 4.97
C LEU A 54 19.18 2.49 6.44
N VAL A 55 18.30 2.90 7.32
CA VAL A 55 18.58 3.11 8.74
C VAL A 55 18.01 1.97 9.56
N GLY A 56 18.89 1.25 10.27
CA GLY A 56 18.48 0.23 11.22
C GLY A 56 17.98 0.85 12.53
N THR A 57 18.35 0.26 13.66
CA THR A 57 17.79 0.65 14.97
C THR A 57 18.45 1.89 15.62
N LEU A 58 18.84 2.90 14.83
CA LEU A 58 19.28 4.20 15.35
C LEU A 58 18.13 4.96 16.03
N TRP A 59 16.91 4.74 15.55
CA TRP A 59 15.65 5.19 16.12
C TRP A 59 14.60 4.09 15.98
N ALA A 60 13.44 4.30 16.58
CA ALA A 60 12.28 3.43 16.37
C ALA A 60 11.70 3.72 14.98
N ALA A 61 11.57 2.68 14.16
CA ALA A 61 10.86 2.71 12.89
C ALA A 61 9.34 2.90 13.13
N ALA A 62 8.61 3.29 12.09
CA ALA A 62 7.15 3.39 12.16
C ALA A 62 6.52 1.99 12.13
N ASP A 63 7.07 1.12 11.29
CA ASP A 63 6.77 -0.31 11.25
C ASP A 63 8.08 -1.12 11.30
N GLY A 64 8.03 -2.37 11.75
CA GLY A 64 9.21 -3.24 11.76
C GLY A 64 10.39 -2.72 12.58
N ILE A 65 11.60 -2.77 12.02
CA ILE A 65 12.86 -2.46 12.71
C ILE A 65 13.79 -1.51 11.94
N GLN A 66 13.40 -1.03 10.77
CA GLN A 66 14.22 -0.11 9.97
C GLN A 66 13.37 0.84 9.12
N SER A 67 14.02 1.87 8.56
CA SER A 67 13.35 2.90 7.76
C SER A 67 14.34 3.48 6.74
N VAL A 68 13.85 4.33 5.83
CA VAL A 68 14.69 4.99 4.83
C VAL A 68 14.76 6.48 5.08
N ASP A 69 15.96 7.03 5.31
CA ASP A 69 16.20 8.47 5.14
C ASP A 69 16.41 8.73 3.65
N LEU A 70 15.55 9.56 3.05
CA LEU A 70 15.58 9.87 1.62
C LEU A 70 16.78 10.75 1.22
N ASN A 71 17.60 11.20 2.18
CA ASN A 71 18.83 11.94 1.94
C ASN A 71 20.06 11.19 2.46
N GLY A 72 20.69 10.36 1.63
CA GLY A 72 21.95 9.69 1.98
C GLY A 72 23.12 10.68 2.01
N ASN A 73 23.59 11.09 0.83
CA ASN A 73 24.59 12.17 0.69
C ASN A 73 23.93 13.49 0.28
N ASP A 74 22.92 13.41 -0.57
CA ASP A 74 22.08 14.50 -1.04
C ASP A 74 20.65 13.97 -1.23
N ALA A 75 19.74 14.83 -1.72
CA ALA A 75 18.34 14.50 -1.94
C ALA A 75 18.16 13.33 -2.91
N GLY A 76 17.69 12.20 -2.38
CA GLY A 76 17.53 10.93 -3.09
C GLY A 76 16.09 10.65 -3.55
N ARG A 77 15.94 9.55 -4.30
CA ARG A 77 14.65 8.99 -4.75
C ARG A 77 14.69 7.47 -4.72
N VAL A 78 13.61 6.87 -4.23
CA VAL A 78 13.31 5.44 -4.43
C VAL A 78 12.03 5.28 -5.26
N GLU A 79 11.97 4.23 -6.06
CA GLU A 79 10.77 3.91 -6.85
C GLU A 79 10.55 2.39 -6.99
N GLN A 80 9.31 2.01 -7.26
CA GLN A 80 8.89 0.64 -7.52
C GLN A 80 7.74 0.66 -8.53
N ASP A 81 7.78 -0.22 -9.52
CA ASP A 81 6.62 -0.51 -10.35
C ASP A 81 5.64 -1.35 -9.53
N ILE A 82 4.38 -0.92 -9.47
CA ILE A 82 3.28 -1.70 -8.90
C ILE A 82 2.31 -2.10 -10.01
N THR A 83 1.73 -3.29 -9.87
CA THR A 83 0.63 -3.78 -10.69
C THR A 83 -0.64 -3.02 -10.33
N THR A 84 -1.30 -2.47 -11.35
CA THR A 84 -2.52 -1.67 -11.22
C THR A 84 -3.55 -2.09 -12.25
N ILE A 85 -4.76 -1.54 -12.15
CA ILE A 85 -5.82 -1.71 -13.13
C ILE A 85 -6.11 -0.34 -13.72
N ALA A 86 -6.09 -0.22 -15.04
CA ALA A 86 -6.43 1.02 -15.72
C ALA A 86 -7.83 1.50 -15.29
N ASP A 87 -7.96 2.81 -15.08
CA ASP A 87 -9.14 3.51 -14.57
C ASP A 87 -9.54 3.18 -13.12
N ALA A 88 -8.74 2.40 -12.37
CA ALA A 88 -8.96 2.17 -10.95
C ALA A 88 -8.24 3.22 -10.08
N THR A 89 -8.92 3.65 -9.00
CA THR A 89 -8.37 4.56 -8.00
C THR A 89 -7.67 3.79 -6.89
N TYR A 90 -6.52 4.29 -6.47
CA TYR A 90 -5.69 3.75 -5.41
C TYR A 90 -5.36 4.83 -4.39
N ARG A 91 -5.14 4.41 -3.15
CA ARG A 91 -4.60 5.23 -2.06
C ARG A 91 -3.27 4.63 -1.63
N VAL A 92 -2.24 5.47 -1.63
CA VAL A 92 -0.95 5.19 -1.00
C VAL A 92 -0.99 5.75 0.41
N SER A 93 -0.82 4.93 1.45
CA SER A 93 -0.55 5.37 2.82
C SER A 93 0.94 5.21 3.11
N PHE A 94 1.52 6.11 3.91
CA PHE A 94 2.92 6.05 4.31
C PHE A 94 3.17 6.92 5.54
N GLU A 95 4.23 6.61 6.28
CA GLU A 95 4.65 7.37 7.45
C GLU A 95 5.87 8.23 7.11
N LEU A 96 5.81 9.51 7.47
CA LEU A 96 6.96 10.42 7.36
C LEU A 96 7.42 10.88 8.73
N TRP A 97 8.73 11.05 8.87
CA TRP A 97 9.38 11.66 10.03
C TRP A 97 10.49 12.63 9.62
N SER A 98 10.99 13.39 10.59
CA SER A 98 12.02 14.44 10.41
C SER A 98 11.53 15.63 9.58
N ASN A 99 12.42 16.56 9.27
CA ASN A 99 12.11 17.77 8.50
C ASN A 99 12.51 17.57 7.04
N GLY A 100 11.59 17.87 6.13
CA GLY A 100 11.89 17.77 4.70
C GLY A 100 10.68 18.07 3.83
N LEU A 101 10.92 18.00 2.52
CA LEU A 101 9.89 18.07 1.50
C LEU A 101 10.01 16.79 0.65
N VAL A 102 8.96 15.98 0.66
CA VAL A 102 8.89 14.71 -0.07
C VAL A 102 7.89 14.88 -1.21
N GLN A 103 8.28 14.53 -2.42
CA GLN A 103 7.35 14.31 -3.52
C GLN A 103 7.00 12.83 -3.56
N VAL A 104 5.72 12.51 -3.38
CA VAL A 104 5.15 11.21 -3.72
C VAL A 104 4.57 11.31 -5.12
N ALA A 105 4.83 10.33 -5.98
CA ALA A 105 4.31 10.31 -7.34
C ALA A 105 3.92 8.90 -7.77
N ALA A 106 2.81 8.78 -8.51
CA ALA A 106 2.33 7.55 -9.11
C ALA A 106 1.92 7.82 -10.56
N GLY A 107 2.72 7.31 -11.51
CA GLY A 107 2.52 7.64 -12.93
C GLY A 107 2.73 9.14 -13.19
N ASP A 108 1.73 9.80 -13.79
CA ASP A 108 1.77 11.25 -14.09
C ASP A 108 1.23 12.12 -12.93
N GLU A 109 0.68 11.51 -11.88
CA GLU A 109 0.17 12.22 -10.70
C GLU A 109 1.24 12.34 -9.61
N SER A 110 1.28 13.48 -8.90
CA SER A 110 2.21 13.67 -7.77
C SER A 110 1.74 14.73 -6.78
N GLU A 111 2.22 14.64 -5.55
CA GLU A 111 1.98 15.60 -4.47
C GLU A 111 3.28 15.86 -3.69
N GLU A 112 3.53 17.12 -3.32
CA GLU A 112 4.62 17.50 -2.43
C GLU A 112 4.11 17.65 -0.99
N ILE A 113 4.71 16.91 -0.06
CA ILE A 113 4.35 16.89 1.35
C ILE A 113 5.50 17.45 2.17
N THR A 114 5.21 18.52 2.91
CA THR A 114 6.14 19.04 3.92
C THR A 114 5.99 18.22 5.19
N THR A 115 7.04 17.52 5.58
CA THR A 115 7.12 16.86 6.88
C THR A 115 7.96 17.68 7.85
N SER A 116 7.51 17.73 9.09
CA SER A 116 8.23 18.40 10.17
C SER A 116 7.86 17.78 11.51
N GLY A 117 8.81 17.79 12.44
CA GLY A 117 8.57 17.37 13.82
C GLY A 117 9.38 16.17 14.24
N SER A 118 9.04 15.64 15.41
CA SER A 118 9.81 14.61 16.11
C SER A 118 9.03 13.29 16.28
N THR A 119 7.90 13.13 15.60
CA THR A 119 7.06 11.92 15.64
C THR A 119 6.67 11.51 14.23
N TRP A 120 6.58 10.21 13.98
CA TRP A 120 6.01 9.66 12.75
C TRP A 120 4.59 10.19 12.55
N THR A 121 4.28 10.55 11.30
CA THR A 121 2.96 11.04 10.90
C THR A 121 2.53 10.34 9.62
N GLN A 122 1.33 9.75 9.66
CA GLN A 122 0.72 9.13 8.50
C GLN A 122 0.29 10.19 7.48
N HIS A 123 0.56 9.89 6.22
CA HIS A 123 0.11 10.65 5.06
C HIS A 123 -0.56 9.73 4.07
N THR A 124 -1.40 10.31 3.21
CA THR A 124 -2.07 9.59 2.13
C THR A 124 -1.96 10.36 0.83
N PHE A 125 -1.83 9.65 -0.28
CA PHE A 125 -1.86 10.19 -1.63
C PHE A 125 -2.71 9.28 -2.52
N ASP A 126 -3.73 9.87 -3.17
CA ASP A 126 -4.63 9.14 -4.04
C ASP A 126 -4.26 9.39 -5.51
N PHE A 127 -4.34 8.35 -6.34
CA PHE A 127 -4.12 8.44 -7.78
C PHE A 127 -5.08 7.52 -8.54
N THR A 128 -5.32 7.81 -9.81
CA THR A 128 -6.01 6.90 -10.74
C THR A 128 -5.02 6.32 -11.72
N ALA A 129 -4.97 4.99 -11.84
CA ALA A 129 -4.03 4.33 -12.73
C ALA A 129 -4.46 4.45 -14.20
N ASP A 130 -3.56 4.83 -15.10
CA ASP A 130 -3.83 4.86 -16.55
C ASP A 130 -3.59 3.50 -17.24
N HIS A 131 -2.82 2.63 -16.60
CA HIS A 131 -2.29 1.40 -17.18
C HIS A 131 -2.36 0.24 -16.19
N ALA A 132 -1.93 -0.96 -16.65
CA ALA A 132 -1.85 -2.15 -15.81
C ALA A 132 -0.64 -2.16 -14.85
N SER A 133 0.21 -1.13 -14.94
CA SER A 133 1.36 -0.94 -14.06
C SER A 133 1.60 0.55 -13.89
N THR A 134 1.91 0.95 -12.65
CA THR A 134 2.16 2.34 -12.26
C THR A 134 3.50 2.41 -11.54
N LEU A 135 4.36 3.35 -11.95
CA LEU A 135 5.59 3.65 -11.24
C LEU A 135 5.27 4.51 -10.01
N LEU A 136 5.42 3.95 -8.81
CA LEU A 136 5.32 4.66 -7.54
C LEU A 136 6.71 5.13 -7.10
N SER A 137 6.84 6.38 -6.67
CA SER A 137 8.12 6.93 -6.20
C SER A 137 7.97 7.89 -5.04
N PHE A 138 9.03 7.96 -4.24
CA PHE A 138 9.23 8.93 -3.17
C PHE A 138 10.57 9.63 -3.38
N GLU A 139 10.54 10.93 -3.58
CA GLU A 139 11.71 11.77 -3.81
C GLU A 139 11.83 12.85 -2.75
N SER A 140 13.03 13.02 -2.19
CA SER A 140 13.34 14.25 -1.48
C SER A 140 13.58 15.38 -2.48
N VAL A 141 12.81 16.46 -2.36
CA VAL A 141 12.86 17.62 -3.27
C VAL A 141 13.32 18.91 -2.55
N GLY A 142 13.65 18.81 -1.26
CA GLY A 142 14.10 19.91 -0.41
C GLY A 142 15.58 20.29 -0.56
N ALA A 143 16.08 21.14 0.36
CA ALA A 143 17.49 21.52 0.40
C ALA A 143 18.38 20.31 0.67
N GLY A 144 19.41 20.14 -0.15
CA GLY A 144 20.32 18.99 -0.13
C GLY A 144 21.17 18.83 1.14
N GLY A 145 21.89 17.72 1.19
CA GLY A 145 22.75 17.31 2.32
C GLY A 145 22.33 15.96 2.92
N PRO A 146 23.11 15.43 3.89
CA PRO A 146 23.02 14.03 4.35
C PRO A 146 21.98 13.82 5.46
N SER A 147 20.90 14.59 5.46
CA SER A 147 19.83 14.45 6.45
C SER A 147 18.54 14.92 5.82
N GLY A 148 17.52 14.08 5.89
CA GLY A 148 16.30 14.29 5.13
C GLY A 148 15.04 13.84 5.85
N PRO A 149 13.93 13.88 5.11
CA PRO A 149 12.71 13.22 5.52
C PRO A 149 12.94 11.70 5.53
N VAL A 150 12.41 11.06 6.56
CA VAL A 150 12.48 9.60 6.74
C VAL A 150 11.12 9.01 6.37
N LEU A 151 11.14 7.94 5.57
CA LEU A 151 9.99 7.23 5.03
C LEU A 151 9.93 5.81 5.60
N ASP A 152 8.72 5.37 5.92
CA ASP A 152 8.44 4.01 6.34
C ASP A 152 6.96 3.63 6.13
N ASN A 153 6.63 2.35 6.33
CA ASN A 153 5.26 1.80 6.33
C ASN A 153 4.43 2.21 5.11
N VAL A 154 4.97 2.03 3.91
CA VAL A 154 4.25 2.31 2.65
C VAL A 154 3.26 1.18 2.40
N GLU A 155 1.98 1.52 2.20
CA GLU A 155 0.95 0.60 1.77
C GLU A 155 0.21 1.17 0.57
N VAL A 156 -0.34 0.30 -0.27
CA VAL A 156 -1.16 0.68 -1.42
C VAL A 156 -2.42 -0.15 -1.42
N MET A 157 -3.56 0.53 -1.34
CA MET A 157 -4.87 -0.12 -1.36
C MET A 157 -5.75 0.46 -2.47
N ARG A 158 -6.67 -0.35 -2.98
CA ARG A 158 -7.65 0.13 -3.96
C ARG A 158 -8.79 0.88 -3.25
N VAL A 159 -9.30 1.95 -3.86
CA VAL A 159 -10.46 2.70 -3.36
C VAL A 159 -11.61 2.59 -4.35
N LEU A 160 -12.78 2.16 -3.86
CA LEU A 160 -13.97 1.91 -4.68
C LEU A 160 -15.08 2.85 -4.25
N GLU A 161 -15.17 3.99 -4.92
CA GLU A 161 -16.17 5.01 -4.63
C GLU A 161 -17.59 4.69 -5.09
N ASN A 162 -17.74 3.70 -5.99
CA ASN A 162 -19.01 3.39 -6.66
C ASN A 162 -19.43 1.92 -6.52
N PHE A 163 -19.01 1.25 -5.44
CA PHE A 163 -19.39 -0.15 -5.21
C PHE A 163 -20.91 -0.25 -4.96
N THR A 164 -21.62 -0.85 -5.91
CA THR A 164 -23.09 -0.90 -5.91
C THR A 164 -23.58 -2.23 -5.35
N LEU A 165 -24.32 -2.18 -4.23
CA LEU A 165 -25.01 -3.34 -3.66
C LEU A 165 -26.36 -3.61 -4.34
N GLY A 166 -26.82 -4.87 -4.30
CA GLY A 166 -28.13 -5.30 -4.79
C GLY A 166 -28.09 -6.08 -6.11
N ASP A 167 -29.28 -6.38 -6.65
CA ASP A 167 -29.43 -7.17 -7.89
C ASP A 167 -28.68 -6.54 -9.07
N GLY A 168 -27.72 -7.28 -9.63
CA GLY A 168 -26.89 -6.80 -10.74
C GLY A 168 -25.86 -5.74 -10.34
N GLY A 169 -25.57 -5.63 -9.03
CA GLY A 169 -24.49 -4.82 -8.49
C GLY A 169 -23.10 -5.44 -8.65
N ASP A 170 -22.13 -4.82 -7.99
CA ASP A 170 -20.72 -5.19 -8.05
C ASP A 170 -20.42 -6.40 -7.16
N VAL A 171 -19.38 -7.15 -7.54
CA VAL A 171 -18.88 -8.29 -6.77
C VAL A 171 -17.38 -8.12 -6.55
N LEU A 172 -16.98 -8.10 -5.28
CA LEU A 172 -15.59 -8.00 -4.89
C LEU A 172 -14.89 -9.36 -5.04
N ASP A 173 -13.80 -9.43 -5.81
CA ASP A 173 -13.04 -10.66 -5.98
C ASP A 173 -11.88 -10.73 -4.99
N LEU A 174 -11.99 -11.63 -4.02
CA LEU A 174 -10.97 -11.89 -3.02
C LEU A 174 -10.23 -13.21 -3.28
N ARG A 175 -10.60 -13.97 -4.34
CA ARG A 175 -9.94 -15.24 -4.70
C ARG A 175 -8.48 -15.06 -5.01
N GLY A 176 -8.16 -14.10 -5.88
CA GLY A 176 -6.78 -13.84 -6.28
C GLY A 176 -5.88 -13.46 -5.09
N LEU A 177 -6.46 -12.77 -4.11
CA LEU A 177 -5.76 -12.41 -2.87
C LEU A 177 -5.49 -13.65 -2.00
N LEU A 178 -6.49 -14.51 -1.81
CA LEU A 178 -6.35 -15.75 -1.03
C LEU A 178 -5.41 -16.76 -1.71
N ASP A 179 -5.50 -16.89 -3.04
CA ASP A 179 -4.60 -17.71 -3.86
C ASP A 179 -3.12 -17.34 -3.66
N SER A 180 -2.83 -16.04 -3.49
CA SER A 180 -1.46 -15.53 -3.34
C SER A 180 -0.73 -16.08 -2.10
N VAL A 181 -1.49 -16.50 -1.09
CA VAL A 181 -0.97 -17.06 0.17
C VAL A 181 -1.39 -18.51 0.42
N GLY A 182 -2.16 -19.10 -0.50
CA GLY A 182 -2.74 -20.44 -0.32
C GLY A 182 -3.81 -20.49 0.77
N GLY A 183 -4.53 -19.37 0.98
CA GLY A 183 -5.65 -19.25 1.90
C GLY A 183 -6.89 -20.04 1.44
N PRO A 184 -7.89 -20.23 2.32
CA PRO A 184 -9.11 -20.96 1.98
C PRO A 184 -10.08 -20.14 1.14
N HIS A 185 -10.77 -20.78 0.20
CA HIS A 185 -11.74 -20.15 -0.73
C HIS A 185 -13.19 -20.29 -0.25
N ASP A 186 -13.39 -20.23 1.06
CA ASP A 186 -14.69 -20.31 1.71
C ASP A 186 -14.66 -19.46 2.99
N ASN A 187 -15.78 -19.38 3.70
CA ASN A 187 -15.90 -18.52 4.88
C ASN A 187 -14.90 -18.87 6.01
N THR A 188 -14.16 -19.97 5.91
CA THR A 188 -13.04 -20.21 6.82
C THR A 188 -11.91 -19.19 6.64
N ALA A 189 -11.86 -18.43 5.53
CA ALA A 189 -10.95 -17.30 5.35
C ALA A 189 -11.10 -16.23 6.44
N PHE A 190 -12.34 -15.96 6.87
CA PHE A 190 -12.59 -15.04 7.97
C PHE A 190 -12.27 -15.66 9.33
N SER A 191 -12.82 -16.87 9.60
CA SER A 191 -12.63 -17.52 10.90
C SER A 191 -11.19 -17.95 11.17
N GLY A 192 -10.45 -18.22 10.10
CA GLY A 192 -9.04 -18.57 10.07
C GLY A 192 -8.17 -17.36 9.79
N GLY A 193 -8.67 -16.14 10.04
CA GLY A 193 -7.88 -14.92 10.19
C GLY A 193 -7.30 -14.31 8.92
N TYR A 194 -7.52 -14.85 7.73
CA TYR A 194 -6.98 -14.27 6.48
C TYR A 194 -7.67 -12.98 6.08
N LEU A 195 -8.97 -12.86 6.38
CA LEU A 195 -9.78 -11.72 5.98
C LEU A 195 -10.54 -11.15 7.16
N GLN A 196 -10.63 -9.83 7.21
CA GLN A 196 -11.53 -9.11 8.08
C GLN A 196 -12.20 -7.97 7.30
N PHE A 197 -13.49 -7.74 7.54
CA PHE A 197 -14.17 -6.53 7.11
C PHE A 197 -14.21 -5.57 8.30
N ASP A 198 -13.49 -4.45 8.19
CA ASP A 198 -13.66 -3.33 9.09
C ASP A 198 -14.72 -2.38 8.54
N ASN A 199 -15.78 -2.20 9.31
CA ASN A 199 -16.94 -1.40 8.91
C ASN A 199 -16.95 -0.10 9.71
N SER A 200 -16.26 0.90 9.17
CA SER A 200 -16.03 2.19 9.81
C SER A 200 -16.66 3.30 8.98
N GLY A 201 -17.45 4.18 9.61
CA GLY A 201 -17.98 5.38 8.94
C GLY A 201 -19.03 5.16 7.84
N GLY A 202 -19.47 3.92 7.59
CA GLY A 202 -20.36 3.55 6.48
C GLY A 202 -19.62 2.90 5.30
N ASP A 203 -18.30 2.82 5.39
CA ASP A 203 -17.42 2.15 4.44
C ASP A 203 -17.11 0.73 4.92
N THR A 204 -16.65 -0.11 3.99
CA THR A 204 -15.99 -1.39 4.31
C THR A 204 -14.55 -1.34 3.86
N THR A 205 -13.62 -1.48 4.79
CA THR A 205 -12.22 -1.79 4.48
C THR A 205 -12.00 -3.29 4.62
N VAL A 206 -11.54 -3.93 3.56
CA VAL A 206 -11.08 -5.32 3.60
C VAL A 206 -9.64 -5.31 4.09
N LEU A 207 -9.45 -6.00 5.20
CA LEU A 207 -8.18 -6.23 5.85
C LEU A 207 -7.73 -7.66 5.53
N PHE A 208 -6.46 -7.80 5.16
CA PHE A 208 -5.86 -9.08 4.79
C PHE A 208 -4.67 -9.41 5.69
N ASP A 209 -4.62 -10.65 6.15
CA ASP A 209 -3.48 -11.22 6.84
C ASP A 209 -3.00 -12.44 6.06
N ALA A 210 -1.75 -12.38 5.62
CA ALA A 210 -1.15 -13.36 4.75
C ALA A 210 -0.97 -14.73 5.42
N ASP A 211 -0.82 -14.81 6.75
CA ASP A 211 -0.61 -16.07 7.46
C ASP A 211 -1.89 -16.63 8.12
N GLY A 212 -2.95 -15.84 8.16
CA GLY A 212 -4.24 -16.19 8.75
C GLY A 212 -4.19 -16.37 10.27
N ALA A 213 -3.07 -16.07 10.93
CA ALA A 213 -3.00 -16.10 12.37
C ALA A 213 -3.52 -14.76 12.88
N ALA A 214 -4.83 -14.64 13.09
CA ALA A 214 -5.44 -13.41 13.62
C ALA A 214 -4.63 -12.80 14.78
N GLY A 215 -4.00 -11.64 14.53
CA GLY A 215 -3.12 -10.95 15.49
C GLY A 215 -1.72 -11.58 15.65
N GLY A 216 -1.19 -12.19 14.59
CA GLY A 216 0.11 -12.84 14.47
C GLY A 216 1.25 -11.90 14.07
N ALA A 217 2.31 -12.46 13.48
CA ALA A 217 3.54 -11.70 13.14
C ALA A 217 3.36 -10.78 11.91
N TYR A 218 2.28 -10.97 11.15
CA TYR A 218 1.84 -10.07 10.10
C TYR A 218 0.55 -9.41 10.59
N GLU A 219 0.55 -8.08 10.67
CA GLU A 219 -0.65 -7.32 11.02
C GLU A 219 -1.58 -7.27 9.80
N TYR A 220 -2.88 -7.14 10.05
CA TYR A 220 -3.87 -6.97 8.99
C TYR A 220 -3.54 -5.73 8.16
N VAL A 221 -3.32 -5.91 6.86
CA VAL A 221 -3.07 -4.82 5.91
C VAL A 221 -4.35 -4.49 5.15
N PRO A 222 -4.73 -3.21 5.02
CA PRO A 222 -5.85 -2.81 4.18
C PRO A 222 -5.53 -3.03 2.70
N VAL A 223 -6.41 -3.75 1.98
CA VAL A 223 -6.21 -4.05 0.54
C VAL A 223 -7.23 -3.37 -0.35
N VAL A 224 -8.44 -3.09 0.17
CA VAL A 224 -9.46 -2.34 -0.54
C VAL A 224 -10.41 -1.64 0.42
N THR A 225 -10.87 -0.45 0.06
CA THR A 225 -11.98 0.24 0.74
C THR A 225 -13.15 0.44 -0.21
N LEU A 226 -14.35 0.02 0.21
CA LEU A 226 -15.63 0.30 -0.43
C LEU A 226 -16.24 1.53 0.23
N VAL A 227 -16.21 2.67 -0.45
CA VAL A 227 -16.74 3.92 0.11
C VAL A 227 -18.26 3.90 0.00
N GLY A 228 -18.95 4.13 1.11
CA GLY A 228 -20.41 4.17 1.20
C GLY A 228 -21.11 2.81 1.07
N ALA A 229 -20.37 1.70 1.08
CA ALA A 229 -20.92 0.34 1.03
C ALA A 229 -20.41 -0.46 2.24
N THR A 230 -21.35 -0.99 3.03
CA THR A 230 -21.03 -1.88 4.16
C THR A 230 -21.32 -3.33 3.78
N LEU A 231 -20.27 -4.16 3.78
CA LEU A 231 -20.33 -5.61 3.66
C LEU A 231 -20.07 -6.28 4.99
N THR A 232 -20.69 -7.44 5.17
CA THR A 232 -20.47 -8.36 6.28
C THR A 232 -20.15 -9.75 5.72
N GLN A 233 -19.68 -10.65 6.57
CA GLN A 233 -19.40 -12.03 6.16
C GLN A 233 -20.66 -12.78 5.67
N THR A 234 -21.87 -12.29 5.96
CA THR A 234 -23.11 -12.91 5.47
C THR A 234 -23.54 -12.42 4.08
N ASP A 235 -22.86 -11.40 3.54
CA ASP A 235 -23.19 -10.77 2.26
C ASP A 235 -22.54 -11.49 1.07
N GLU A 236 -22.66 -12.82 1.02
CA GLU A 236 -21.98 -13.72 0.07
C GLU A 236 -22.32 -13.47 -1.41
N ASP A 237 -23.36 -12.67 -1.69
CA ASP A 237 -23.72 -12.27 -3.06
C ASP A 237 -22.83 -11.14 -3.61
N TYR A 238 -22.08 -10.42 -2.76
CA TYR A 238 -21.29 -9.23 -3.15
C TYR A 238 -19.78 -9.44 -3.07
N TYR A 239 -19.32 -10.65 -2.78
CA TYR A 239 -17.90 -10.99 -2.86
C TYR A 239 -17.69 -12.46 -3.23
N THR A 240 -16.50 -12.78 -3.71
CA THR A 240 -16.10 -14.17 -4.00
C THR A 240 -14.81 -14.52 -3.26
N LEU A 241 -14.81 -15.72 -2.68
CA LEU A 241 -13.67 -16.35 -1.99
C LEU A 241 -13.14 -17.52 -2.77
#